data_AF-A0A2A4VX15-F1
#
_entry.id   AF-A0A2A4VX15-F1
#
_cell.length_a   1.000
_cell.length_b   1.000
_cell.length_c   1.000
_cell.angle_alpha   90.00
_cell.angle_beta   90.00
_cell.angle_gamma   90.00
#
_symmetry.space_group_name_H-M   'P 1'
#
loop_
_entity.id
_entity.type
_entity.pdbx_description
1 polymer ?
#
loop_
_entity_poly.entity_id
_entity_poly.type
_entity_poly.pdbx_seq_one_letter_code
_entity_poly.pdbx_strand_id
1 'polypeptide(L)'
;MKKLILSAVLALTVFSAVSATVANEKQVAIQQLQRAKIVNMVVELKLPDGSHITVNNMDFCTPGGFYNGVQALVFGDEAVKVMQAGMAALYPKVGDSINRMWNTKSNPDDPRLPTYLMIREPVNSKHNKKVKGDANKQLIGRFKSSAKILKIDDNTPIIMSTCGGYNHPDDNVR
;
A
#
# COMPACT_ATOMS: atom_id res chain seq x y z
N MET A 1 -5.85 -77.07 -12.71
CA MET A 1 -7.32 -76.92 -12.83
C MET A 1 -7.74 -75.74 -11.96
N LYS A 2 -7.93 -74.52 -12.50
CA LYS A 2 -9.24 -73.82 -12.67
C LYS A 2 -10.24 -74.20 -11.57
N LYS A 3 -10.75 -73.31 -10.69
CA LYS A 3 -11.62 -72.12 -10.88
C LYS A 3 -11.48 -71.19 -9.64
N LEU A 4 -11.27 -69.88 -9.69
CA LEU A 4 -12.16 -68.74 -10.00
C LEU A 4 -13.48 -68.66 -9.20
N ILE A 5 -13.68 -67.54 -8.48
CA ILE A 5 -14.90 -66.69 -8.26
C ILE A 5 -14.71 -65.96 -6.90
N LEU A 6 -14.36 -64.66 -6.83
CA LEU A 6 -15.15 -63.41 -6.99
C LEU A 6 -15.84 -62.91 -5.70
N SER A 7 -15.75 -61.59 -5.46
CA SER A 7 -16.53 -60.68 -4.56
C SER A 7 -15.74 -60.17 -3.35
N ALA A 8 -15.13 -58.98 -3.38
CA ALA A 8 -15.71 -57.62 -3.31
C ALA A 8 -16.19 -57.23 -1.90
N VAL A 9 -15.39 -56.43 -1.17
CA VAL A 9 -15.90 -55.33 -0.31
C VAL A 9 -14.88 -54.18 -0.32
N LEU A 10 -15.37 -53.06 -0.79
CA LEU A 10 -14.84 -51.70 -0.73
C LEU A 10 -14.91 -51.21 0.73
N ALA A 11 -13.79 -50.79 1.33
CA ALA A 11 -13.81 -49.95 2.52
C ALA A 11 -12.88 -48.76 2.32
N LEU A 12 -13.50 -47.73 1.74
CA LEU A 12 -13.04 -46.37 1.59
C LEU A 12 -12.86 -45.76 3.00
N THR A 13 -11.66 -45.71 3.57
CA THR A 13 -11.40 -44.83 4.72
C THR A 13 -11.08 -43.43 4.23
N VAL A 14 -12.13 -42.63 4.26
CA VAL A 14 -12.22 -41.22 3.93
C VAL A 14 -11.27 -40.39 4.81
N PHE A 15 -10.56 -39.50 4.13
CA PHE A 15 -10.03 -38.20 4.58
C PHE A 15 -10.22 -37.84 6.07
N SER A 16 -9.11 -37.76 6.81
CA SER A 16 -8.99 -36.92 8.01
C SER A 16 -7.95 -35.83 7.75
N ALA A 17 -8.22 -34.94 6.80
CA ALA A 17 -7.40 -33.75 6.56
C ALA A 17 -8.27 -32.49 6.58
N VAL A 18 -9.00 -32.27 7.67
CA VAL A 18 -9.69 -31.00 7.91
C VAL A 18 -9.60 -30.69 9.40
N SER A 19 -8.61 -29.87 9.80
CA SER A 19 -8.70 -28.91 10.92
C SER A 19 -7.36 -28.20 11.19
N ALA A 20 -6.66 -27.75 10.14
CA ALA A 20 -5.46 -26.89 10.32
C ALA A 20 -5.67 -25.44 9.84
N THR A 21 -6.80 -25.13 9.18
CA THR A 21 -7.02 -23.80 8.59
C THR A 21 -7.67 -22.80 9.56
N VAL A 22 -8.41 -23.26 10.57
CA VAL A 22 -9.20 -22.37 11.46
C VAL A 22 -8.36 -21.74 12.59
N ALA A 23 -7.24 -22.36 12.98
CA ALA A 23 -6.36 -21.83 14.02
C ALA A 23 -5.49 -20.66 13.52
N ASN A 24 -5.19 -20.60 12.22
CA ASN A 24 -4.30 -19.59 11.66
C ASN A 24 -4.99 -18.20 11.56
N GLU A 25 -6.29 -18.15 11.23
CA GLU A 25 -7.00 -16.87 11.07
C GLU A 25 -7.19 -16.12 12.40
N LYS A 26 -7.47 -16.83 13.50
CA LYS A 26 -7.61 -16.20 14.82
C LYS A 26 -6.28 -15.67 15.35
N GLN A 27 -5.17 -16.36 15.09
CA GLN A 27 -3.85 -15.94 15.56
C GLN A 27 -3.33 -14.69 14.84
N VAL A 28 -3.58 -14.56 13.53
CA VAL A 28 -3.27 -13.35 12.74
C VAL A 28 -4.10 -12.14 13.20
N ALA A 29 -5.38 -12.34 13.54
CA ALA A 29 -6.25 -11.27 14.03
C ALA A 29 -5.87 -10.78 15.44
N ILE A 30 -5.39 -11.68 16.32
CA ILE A 30 -4.93 -11.33 17.67
C ILE A 30 -3.57 -10.60 17.63
N GLN A 31 -2.66 -10.95 16.70
CA GLN A 31 -1.38 -10.25 16.54
C GLN A 31 -1.52 -8.78 16.10
N GLN A 32 -2.54 -8.43 15.31
CA GLN A 32 -2.77 -7.05 14.87
C GLN A 32 -3.14 -6.10 16.02
N LEU A 33 -3.65 -6.63 17.15
CA LEU A 33 -4.02 -5.84 18.33
C LEU A 33 -2.82 -5.50 19.24
N GLN A 34 -1.63 -6.08 19.02
CA GLN A 34 -0.46 -5.87 19.89
C GLN A 34 0.59 -4.89 19.34
N ARG A 35 0.42 -4.38 18.11
CA ARG A 35 1.39 -3.46 17.50
C ARG A 35 0.95 -2.01 17.68
N ALA A 36 1.85 -1.16 18.16
CA ALA A 36 1.66 0.28 18.15
C ALA A 36 1.50 0.79 16.72
N LYS A 37 0.73 1.88 16.55
CA LYS A 37 0.53 2.54 15.26
C LYS A 37 1.33 3.83 15.21
N ILE A 38 1.95 4.11 14.07
CA ILE A 38 2.52 5.44 13.80
C ILE A 38 1.36 6.40 13.63
N VAL A 39 1.32 7.45 14.46
CA VAL A 39 0.28 8.48 14.41
C VAL A 39 0.75 9.74 13.67
N ASN A 40 2.04 10.06 13.78
CA ASN A 40 2.66 11.26 13.21
C ASN A 40 4.11 10.99 12.81
N MET A 41 4.58 11.59 11.73
CA MET A 41 5.98 11.62 11.31
C MET A 41 6.34 13.02 10.79
N VAL A 42 7.56 13.44 11.09
CA VAL A 42 8.19 14.63 10.50
C VAL A 42 9.34 14.14 9.63
N VAL A 43 9.40 14.62 8.39
CA VAL A 43 10.45 14.22 7.43
C VAL A 43 11.16 15.47 6.93
N GLU A 44 12.48 15.47 6.99
CA GLU A 44 13.31 16.52 6.39
C GLU A 44 13.88 16.03 5.06
N LEU A 45 13.71 16.82 4.01
CA LEU A 45 14.16 16.50 2.66
C LEU A 45 15.26 17.48 2.26
N LYS A 46 16.41 16.93 1.86
CA LYS A 46 17.46 17.70 1.19
C LYS A 46 17.18 17.78 -0.30
N LEU A 47 17.14 18.99 -0.83
CA LEU A 47 16.85 19.27 -2.23
C LEU A 47 18.14 19.20 -3.08
N PRO A 48 18.03 19.10 -4.42
CA PRO A 48 19.18 19.08 -5.31
C PRO A 48 20.07 20.33 -5.24
N ASP A 49 19.48 21.49 -4.93
CA ASP A 49 20.20 22.75 -4.71
C ASP A 49 20.89 22.83 -3.33
N GLY A 50 20.75 21.77 -2.51
CA GLY A 50 21.29 21.68 -1.16
C GLY A 50 20.42 22.31 -0.08
N SER A 51 19.32 22.97 -0.42
CA SER A 51 18.37 23.48 0.56
C SER A 51 17.58 22.36 1.24
N HIS A 52 16.93 22.67 2.35
CA HIS A 52 16.20 21.71 3.16
C HIS A 52 14.73 22.12 3.27
N ILE A 53 13.81 21.17 3.15
CA ILE A 53 12.39 21.37 3.43
C ILE A 53 11.93 20.36 4.47
N THR A 54 11.14 20.82 5.43
CA THR A 54 10.53 19.94 6.42
C THR A 54 9.08 19.66 6.03
N VAL A 55 8.77 18.40 5.77
CA VAL A 55 7.40 17.89 5.68
C VAL A 55 6.91 17.69 7.10
N ASN A 56 6.30 18.74 7.64
CA ASN A 56 5.76 18.73 8.99
C ASN A 56 4.44 17.95 9.05
N ASN A 57 4.25 17.25 10.16
CA ASN A 57 2.95 16.76 10.61
C ASN A 57 2.27 15.79 9.62
N MET A 58 3.00 14.77 9.17
CA MET A 58 2.40 13.67 8.40
C MET A 58 1.48 12.88 9.33
N ASP A 59 0.20 13.25 9.39
CA ASP A 59 -0.81 12.65 10.25
C ASP A 59 -1.45 11.42 9.59
N PHE A 60 -1.12 10.25 10.12
CA PHE A 60 -1.55 8.96 9.60
C PHE A 60 -2.91 8.49 10.13
N CYS A 61 -3.49 9.21 11.08
CA CYS A 61 -4.65 8.75 11.86
C CYS A 61 -5.90 9.58 11.66
N THR A 62 -5.80 10.87 11.30
CA THR A 62 -6.98 11.73 11.09
C THR A 62 -7.83 11.25 9.90
N PRO A 63 -9.09 10.80 10.12
CA PRO A 63 -9.95 10.32 9.05
C PRO A 63 -10.13 11.35 7.92
N GLY A 64 -10.03 10.91 6.67
CA GLY A 64 -10.08 11.81 5.51
C GLY A 64 -8.81 12.63 5.27
N GLY A 65 -7.81 12.55 6.16
CA GLY A 65 -6.51 13.21 6.00
C GLY A 65 -5.67 12.64 4.84
N PHE A 66 -4.77 13.46 4.30
CA PHE A 66 -3.93 13.06 3.17
C PHE A 66 -2.91 11.97 3.49
N TYR A 67 -2.48 11.79 4.74
CA TYR A 67 -1.61 10.68 5.12
C TYR A 67 -2.36 9.55 5.82
N ASN A 68 -3.69 9.68 5.97
CA ASN A 68 -4.50 8.71 6.67
C ASN A 68 -4.34 7.30 6.07
N GLY A 69 -4.05 6.33 6.92
CA GLY A 69 -3.97 4.93 6.53
C GLY A 69 -2.76 4.59 5.65
N VAL A 70 -1.77 5.50 5.51
CA VAL A 70 -0.47 5.13 4.91
C VAL A 70 0.24 4.15 5.83
N GLN A 71 0.63 3.01 5.26
CA GLN A 71 1.27 1.90 5.95
C GLN A 71 2.76 1.77 5.59
N ALA A 72 3.17 2.32 4.44
CA ALA A 72 4.57 2.38 4.06
C ALA A 72 4.91 3.70 3.38
N LEU A 73 6.07 4.23 3.74
CA LEU A 73 6.80 5.29 3.03
C LEU A 73 8.04 4.64 2.41
N VAL A 74 8.20 4.76 1.10
CA VAL A 74 9.26 4.11 0.33
C VAL A 74 10.04 5.17 -0.43
N PHE A 75 11.36 5.22 -0.21
CA PHE A 75 12.26 6.17 -0.84
C PHE A 75 13.61 5.51 -1.12
N GLY A 76 14.29 5.97 -2.16
CA GLY A 76 15.54 5.40 -2.64
C GLY A 76 15.33 4.24 -3.63
N ASP A 77 16.20 4.17 -4.63
CA ASP A 77 15.99 3.30 -5.80
C ASP A 77 15.92 1.81 -5.44
N GLU A 78 16.79 1.34 -4.53
CA GLU A 78 16.79 -0.08 -4.13
C GLU A 78 15.55 -0.47 -3.32
N ALA A 79 15.08 0.41 -2.44
CA ALA A 79 13.85 0.16 -1.68
C ALA A 79 12.62 0.13 -2.61
N VAL A 80 12.60 1.00 -3.64
CA VAL A 80 11.55 1.01 -4.67
C VAL A 80 11.58 -0.28 -5.49
N LYS A 81 12.75 -0.80 -5.86
CA LYS A 81 12.86 -2.10 -6.56
C LYS A 81 12.34 -3.26 -5.71
N VAL A 82 12.69 -3.31 -4.43
CA VAL A 82 12.16 -4.33 -3.49
C VAL A 82 10.64 -4.23 -3.39
N MET A 83 10.12 -3.00 -3.29
CA MET A 83 8.68 -2.77 -3.23
C MET A 83 7.97 -3.17 -4.52
N GLN A 84 8.55 -2.83 -5.68
CA GLN A 84 8.04 -3.24 -6.98
C GLN A 84 7.95 -4.76 -7.07
N ALA A 85 9.01 -5.48 -6.70
CA ALA A 85 9.04 -6.95 -6.76
C ALA A 85 7.97 -7.57 -5.83
N GLY A 86 7.87 -7.10 -4.59
CA GLY A 86 6.84 -7.56 -3.65
C GLY A 86 5.42 -7.26 -4.12
N MET A 87 5.18 -6.05 -4.64
CA MET A 87 3.88 -5.66 -5.19
C MET A 87 3.53 -6.43 -6.45
N ALA A 88 4.49 -6.70 -7.35
CA ALA A 88 4.26 -7.53 -8.53
C ALA A 88 3.89 -8.97 -8.16
N ALA A 89 4.53 -9.52 -7.11
CA ALA A 89 4.25 -10.89 -6.66
C ALA A 89 2.86 -11.03 -6.03
N LEU A 90 2.44 -10.04 -5.23
CA LEU A 90 1.17 -10.08 -4.49
C LEU A 90 0.00 -9.48 -5.29
N TYR A 91 0.28 -8.49 -6.13
CA TYR A 91 -0.67 -7.71 -6.90
C TYR A 91 -0.11 -7.45 -8.31
N PRO A 92 -0.15 -8.44 -9.23
CA PRO A 92 0.49 -8.35 -10.54
C PRO A 92 0.14 -7.10 -11.36
N LYS A 93 -1.07 -6.55 -11.18
CA LYS A 93 -1.51 -5.31 -11.84
C LYS A 93 -0.79 -4.05 -11.32
N VAL A 94 -0.24 -4.08 -10.10
CA VAL A 94 0.34 -2.92 -9.40
C VAL A 94 1.85 -2.81 -9.63
N GLY A 95 2.55 -3.93 -9.79
CA GLY A 95 4.02 -3.99 -9.87
C GLY A 95 4.64 -2.93 -10.80
N ASP A 96 4.26 -2.94 -12.07
CA ASP A 96 4.79 -2.00 -13.07
C ASP A 96 4.46 -0.54 -12.76
N SER A 97 3.40 -0.31 -12.00
CA SER A 97 2.97 1.02 -11.63
C SER A 97 3.87 1.65 -10.57
N ILE A 98 4.46 0.86 -9.67
CA ILE A 98 5.44 1.36 -8.68
C ILE A 98 6.62 2.01 -9.39
N ASN A 99 7.24 1.27 -10.33
CA ASN A 99 8.39 1.76 -11.07
C ASN A 99 8.02 2.98 -11.95
N ARG A 100 6.86 2.94 -12.61
CA ARG A 100 6.37 4.05 -13.42
C ARG A 100 6.16 5.32 -12.58
N MET A 101 5.53 5.19 -11.42
CA MET A 101 5.29 6.31 -10.52
C MET A 101 6.58 6.89 -9.98
N TRP A 102 7.58 6.06 -9.64
CA TRP A 102 8.89 6.54 -9.19
C TRP A 102 9.63 7.36 -10.25
N ASN A 103 9.60 6.90 -11.50
CA ASN A 103 10.37 7.49 -12.60
C ASN A 103 9.61 8.55 -13.41
N THR A 104 8.42 8.95 -12.98
CA THR A 104 7.62 9.98 -13.66
C THR A 104 7.23 11.05 -12.67
N LYS A 105 7.35 12.33 -13.06
CA LYS A 105 6.85 13.43 -12.26
C LYS A 105 5.37 13.22 -11.90
N SER A 106 4.98 13.57 -10.69
CA SER A 106 3.59 13.44 -10.26
C SER A 106 2.68 14.39 -11.05
N ASN A 107 3.17 15.60 -11.33
CA ASN A 107 2.61 16.61 -12.22
C ASN A 107 3.71 17.06 -13.21
N PRO A 108 3.41 17.29 -14.51
CA PRO A 108 4.38 17.85 -15.47
C PRO A 108 5.16 19.06 -14.97
N ASP A 109 4.50 19.94 -14.20
CA ASP A 109 5.06 21.19 -13.68
C ASP A 109 5.91 21.01 -12.43
N ASP A 110 6.05 19.79 -11.90
CA ASP A 110 6.90 19.53 -10.75
C ASP A 110 8.36 19.81 -11.08
N PRO A 111 9.13 20.46 -10.20
CA PRO A 111 10.55 20.73 -10.43
C PRO A 111 11.39 19.45 -10.41
N ARG A 112 10.86 18.33 -9.89
CA ARG A 112 11.58 17.07 -9.71
C ARG A 112 10.68 15.84 -9.72
N LEU A 113 11.31 14.67 -9.81
CA LEU A 113 10.68 13.38 -9.60
C LEU A 113 10.18 13.21 -8.15
N PRO A 114 9.30 12.24 -7.89
CA PRO A 114 8.87 11.92 -6.54
C PRO A 114 10.05 11.64 -5.59
N THR A 115 9.93 12.12 -4.36
CA THR A 115 10.93 11.91 -3.31
C THR A 115 10.60 10.65 -2.50
N TYR A 116 9.32 10.33 -2.36
CA TYR A 116 8.87 9.09 -1.76
C TYR A 116 7.53 8.63 -2.35
N LEU A 117 7.31 7.33 -2.29
CA LEU A 117 6.03 6.69 -2.52
C LEU A 117 5.36 6.38 -1.18
N MET A 118 4.05 6.52 -1.14
CA MET A 118 3.21 6.13 -0.02
C MET A 118 2.29 5.01 -0.45
N ILE A 119 2.10 4.05 0.44
CA ILE A 119 1.28 2.86 0.19
C ILE A 119 0.21 2.78 1.26
N ARG A 120 -1.04 2.70 0.83
CA ARG A 120 -2.18 2.38 1.69
C ARG A 120 -2.75 1.04 1.34
N GLU A 121 -3.45 0.46 2.30
CA GLU A 121 -4.22 -0.76 2.08
C GLU A 121 -5.34 -0.58 1.03
N PRO A 122 -5.82 -1.70 0.43
CA PRO A 122 -6.97 -1.68 -0.46
C PRO A 122 -8.22 -1.13 0.21
N VAL A 123 -9.11 -0.52 -0.58
CA VAL A 123 -10.40 0.01 -0.09
C VAL A 123 -11.24 -1.09 0.58
N ASN A 124 -11.19 -2.31 0.06
CA ASN A 124 -11.95 -3.44 0.61
C ASN A 124 -11.27 -4.16 1.78
N SER A 125 -10.17 -3.63 2.33
CA SER A 125 -9.51 -4.25 3.48
C SER A 125 -10.45 -4.37 4.69
N LYS A 126 -10.26 -5.40 5.52
CA LYS A 126 -11.06 -5.61 6.75
C LYS A 126 -10.98 -4.41 7.72
N HIS A 127 -9.92 -3.61 7.64
CA HIS A 127 -9.72 -2.38 8.41
C HIS A 127 -10.55 -1.21 7.85
N ASN A 128 -10.59 -1.05 6.52
CA ASN A 128 -11.41 -0.03 5.86
C ASN A 128 -12.93 -0.29 5.93
N LYS A 129 -13.36 -1.55 6.04
CA LYS A 129 -14.79 -1.92 6.20
C LYS A 129 -15.45 -1.38 7.47
N LYS A 130 -14.66 -1.00 8.50
CA LYS A 130 -15.17 -0.37 9.74
C LYS A 130 -15.34 1.14 9.61
N VAL A 131 -14.82 1.76 8.56
CA VAL A 131 -15.03 3.17 8.24
C VAL A 131 -16.20 3.27 7.25
N LYS A 132 -17.40 2.87 7.70
CA LYS A 132 -18.65 3.21 6.99
C LYS A 132 -18.98 4.68 7.29
N GLY A 133 -18.18 5.57 6.70
CA GLY A 133 -18.35 7.01 6.75
C GLY A 133 -17.53 7.62 5.62
N ASP A 134 -18.20 7.95 4.52
CA ASP A 134 -17.74 8.87 3.48
C ASP A 134 -16.40 8.60 2.77
N ALA A 135 -16.13 7.34 2.39
CA ALA A 135 -15.08 7.03 1.40
C ALA A 135 -15.39 7.56 -0.03
N ASN A 136 -16.51 8.27 -0.22
CA ASN A 136 -16.97 8.79 -1.51
C ASN A 136 -16.86 10.31 -1.65
N LYS A 137 -16.27 11.01 -0.67
CA LYS A 137 -15.65 12.29 -1.00
C LYS A 137 -14.35 11.94 -1.69
N GLN A 138 -14.40 11.95 -3.03
CA GLN A 138 -13.27 12.28 -3.87
C GLN A 138 -12.40 13.24 -3.05
N LEU A 139 -11.15 12.86 -2.76
CA LEU A 139 -10.17 13.67 -2.04
C LEU A 139 -9.88 14.92 -2.90
N ILE A 140 -10.87 15.78 -3.07
CA ILE A 140 -10.81 17.12 -3.61
C ILE A 140 -10.36 18.01 -2.44
N GLY A 141 -9.25 17.63 -1.80
CA GLY A 141 -8.37 18.67 -1.30
C GLY A 141 -7.72 19.24 -2.54
N ARG A 142 -7.89 20.55 -2.80
CA ARG A 142 -6.95 21.27 -3.65
C ARG A 142 -5.60 21.26 -2.94
N PHE A 143 -4.91 20.12 -3.01
CA PHE A 143 -3.56 20.00 -2.52
C PHE A 143 -2.68 20.75 -3.51
N LYS A 144 -2.02 21.82 -3.04
CA LYS A 144 -0.94 22.51 -3.77
C LYS A 144 0.37 21.71 -3.74
N SER A 145 0.31 20.44 -3.31
CA SER A 145 1.37 19.45 -3.47
C SER A 145 1.01 18.51 -4.61
N SER A 146 1.98 18.20 -5.47
CA SER A 146 1.83 17.27 -6.57
C SER A 146 1.84 15.83 -6.10
N ALA A 147 0.80 15.47 -5.37
CA ALA A 147 0.51 14.08 -5.09
C ALA A 147 -0.21 13.46 -6.30
N LYS A 148 0.38 12.42 -6.88
CA LYS A 148 -0.33 11.58 -7.86
C LYS A 148 -0.81 10.32 -7.17
N ILE A 149 -2.12 10.10 -7.19
CA ILE A 149 -2.76 8.91 -6.60
C ILE A 149 -3.03 7.91 -7.71
N LEU A 150 -2.62 6.67 -7.49
CA LEU A 150 -2.97 5.54 -8.32
C LEU A 150 -3.81 4.55 -7.53
N LYS A 151 -5.00 4.29 -8.04
CA LYS A 151 -5.90 3.23 -7.60
C LYS A 151 -6.27 2.41 -8.84
N ILE A 152 -5.96 1.12 -8.81
CA ILE A 152 -6.25 0.22 -9.94
C ILE A 152 -7.64 -0.39 -9.76
N ASP A 153 -7.88 -1.05 -8.63
CA ASP A 153 -9.18 -1.55 -8.21
C ASP A 153 -9.30 -1.58 -6.67
N ASP A 154 -10.48 -1.88 -6.14
CA ASP A 154 -10.76 -1.84 -4.69
C ASP A 154 -10.02 -2.92 -3.88
N ASN A 155 -9.42 -3.92 -4.55
CA ASN A 155 -8.69 -5.03 -3.93
C ASN A 155 -7.17 -4.87 -4.00
N THR A 156 -6.69 -3.85 -4.73
CA THR A 156 -5.27 -3.48 -4.80
C THR A 156 -4.91 -2.37 -3.82
N PRO A 157 -3.65 -2.32 -3.31
CA PRO A 157 -3.14 -1.20 -2.54
C PRO A 157 -3.25 0.12 -3.32
N ILE A 158 -3.47 1.22 -2.59
CA ILE A 158 -3.44 2.57 -3.16
C ILE A 158 -2.01 3.09 -3.07
N ILE A 159 -1.47 3.54 -4.20
CA ILE A 159 -0.11 4.10 -4.27
C ILE A 159 -0.20 5.60 -4.50
N MET A 160 0.62 6.36 -3.80
CA MET A 160 0.69 7.81 -3.98
C MET A 160 2.15 8.23 -4.12
N SER A 161 2.47 9.04 -5.12
CA SER A 161 3.80 9.63 -5.29
C SER A 161 3.78 11.11 -4.98
N THR A 162 4.82 11.64 -4.34
CA THR A 162 4.94 13.08 -4.04
C THR A 162 6.40 13.51 -4.10
N CYS A 163 6.64 14.72 -4.59
CA CYS A 163 7.96 15.36 -4.59
C CYS A 163 8.29 16.06 -3.25
N GLY A 164 7.43 15.91 -2.23
CA GLY A 164 7.71 16.30 -0.85
C GLY A 164 7.52 17.78 -0.49
N GLY A 165 6.94 18.62 -1.36
CA GLY A 165 6.74 20.06 -1.09
C GLY A 165 5.27 20.51 -1.19
N TYR A 166 4.86 21.41 -0.29
CA TYR A 166 3.50 22.01 -0.22
C TYR A 166 3.39 23.35 -0.98
N ASN A 167 4.52 23.89 -1.45
CA ASN A 167 4.66 25.05 -2.32
C ASN A 167 5.91 24.83 -3.18
N HIS A 168 5.78 24.89 -4.50
CA HIS A 168 6.91 25.22 -5.35
C HIS A 168 7.04 26.74 -5.28
N PRO A 169 8.06 27.33 -4.64
CA PRO A 169 8.36 28.73 -4.92
C PRO A 169 8.58 28.83 -6.43
N ASP A 170 7.99 29.82 -7.10
CA ASP A 170 8.27 30.08 -8.51
C ASP A 170 9.79 30.09 -8.70
N ASP A 171 10.28 29.40 -9.74
CA ASP A 171 11.71 29.32 -10.11
C ASP A 171 12.35 30.70 -10.38
N ASN A 172 11.55 31.77 -10.29
CA ASN A 172 11.89 33.17 -10.53
C ASN A 172 12.16 34.01 -9.26
N VAL A 173 12.18 33.41 -8.06
CA VAL A 173 12.61 34.14 -6.84
C VAL A 173 14.03 33.69 -6.46
N ARG A 174 15.03 34.32 -7.09
CA ARG A 174 16.42 34.37 -6.63
C ARG A 174 16.70 35.71 -5.99
#